data_AF-A0A9P1MJJ5-F1
#
_entry.id   AF-A0A9P1MJJ5-F1
#
_cell.length_a   1.000
_cell.length_b   1.000
_cell.length_c   1.000
_cell.angle_alpha   90.00
_cell.angle_beta   90.00
_cell.angle_gamma   90.00
#
_symmetry.space_group_name_H-M   'P 1'
#
loop_
_entity.id
_entity.type
_entity.pdbx_description
1 polymer ?
#
loop_
_entity_poly.entity_id
_entity_poly.type
_entity_poly.pdbx_seq_one_letter_code
_entity_poly.pdbx_strand_id
1 'polypeptide(L)'
;MERSLKDKKIVFVKNWFFDILPSVNPWSSDVIQFNTVYDASMFEWRLSIVRDFPEPLAVPFGIIRNSNVQLNLEPCISTLSIKSQYSIKCIFGLRVEEPNTTKVLFFSTSHETEEQKVNDDFAGFHIPQDSPFGDNLNRVFSQPCHRLKTCHITVTMIMNKSDYEIQNSFADIPLLSADGKDFRFNTINNKSRQDFTIKTMKDGESYKASREALYICSSYFRQKIMEEGVIKDEIELDTSIEALKTTVIYALTGTFSPPDQLTIELANEILNLSEQLSVMNRRDLKRVIERVASEELQKNKMNLEIVLEWLLTARDMRLSRLENAASAMILQLHFLDLLEKYEDNVENGSRSSLHTRLHHSQRIFRTSAYLKLLHLKRNSQSVHCIEYS
;
A
#
# COMPACT_ATOMS: atom_id res chain seq x y z
N MET A 1 11.23 -33.24 -9.00
CA MET A 1 9.85 -33.75 -8.87
C MET A 1 9.53 -33.84 -7.37
N GLU A 2 9.63 -32.72 -6.66
CA GLU A 2 8.51 -31.79 -6.41
C GLU A 2 7.37 -32.48 -5.67
N ARG A 3 7.61 -32.77 -4.39
CA ARG A 3 6.54 -32.99 -3.43
C ARG A 3 6.66 -31.92 -2.35
N SER A 4 5.68 -31.01 -2.38
CA SER A 4 5.20 -30.25 -1.23
C SER A 4 6.21 -29.28 -0.58
N LEU A 5 6.46 -28.15 -1.25
CA LEU A 5 6.50 -26.87 -0.52
C LEU A 5 5.11 -26.71 0.11
N LYS A 6 4.93 -27.22 1.33
CA LYS A 6 3.70 -27.03 2.11
C LYS A 6 3.39 -25.54 2.12
N ASP A 7 2.15 -25.20 1.80
CA ASP A 7 1.60 -23.84 1.85
C ASP A 7 1.82 -23.27 3.26
N LYS A 8 2.91 -22.51 3.45
CA LYS A 8 3.17 -21.83 4.71
C LYS A 8 2.04 -20.85 4.94
N LYS A 9 1.39 -20.99 6.10
CA LYS A 9 0.28 -20.12 6.50
C LYS A 9 0.80 -19.05 7.43
N ILE A 10 0.30 -17.84 7.22
CA ILE A 10 0.51 -16.69 8.09
C ILE A 10 -0.80 -16.48 8.85
N VAL A 11 -0.69 -16.34 10.17
CA VAL A 11 -1.83 -16.10 11.04
C VAL A 11 -1.69 -14.76 11.71
N PHE A 12 -2.66 -13.88 11.48
CA PHE A 12 -2.76 -12.58 12.13
C PHE A 12 -3.84 -12.61 13.20
N VAL A 13 -3.49 -12.27 14.44
CA VAL A 13 -4.45 -12.22 15.57
C VAL A 13 -4.62 -10.79 16.03
N LYS A 14 -5.82 -10.24 15.87
CA LYS A 14 -6.22 -8.92 16.37
C LYS A 14 -7.15 -9.08 17.56
N ASN A 15 -6.77 -8.49 18.70
CA ASN A 15 -7.66 -8.34 19.85
C ASN A 15 -8.18 -6.90 19.94
N TRP A 16 -9.49 -6.76 20.10
CA TRP A 16 -10.17 -5.50 20.28
C TRP A 16 -10.97 -5.53 21.58
N PHE A 17 -10.64 -4.59 22.47
CA PHE A 17 -11.24 -4.45 23.79
C PHE A 17 -11.95 -3.10 23.87
N PHE A 18 -13.19 -3.09 24.33
CA PHE A 18 -13.95 -1.87 24.55
C PHE A 18 -15.06 -2.13 25.56
N ASP A 19 -15.48 -1.08 26.28
CA ASP A 19 -16.59 -1.19 27.21
C ASP A 19 -17.92 -1.14 26.46
N ILE A 20 -18.84 -2.02 26.85
CA ILE A 20 -20.19 -2.05 26.29
C ILE A 20 -20.94 -0.85 26.83
N LEU A 21 -20.95 0.23 26.05
CA LEU A 21 -21.64 1.45 26.42
C LEU A 21 -23.17 1.25 26.35
N PRO A 22 -23.94 1.81 27.29
CA PRO A 22 -25.38 1.89 27.14
C PRO A 22 -25.70 2.68 25.86
N SER A 23 -26.52 2.14 24.96
CA SER A 23 -26.76 2.74 23.65
C SER A 23 -27.37 4.15 23.80
N VAL A 24 -26.55 5.19 23.68
CA VAL A 24 -27.03 6.59 23.68
C VAL A 24 -27.52 6.98 22.28
N ASN A 25 -27.09 6.25 21.24
CA ASN A 25 -27.48 6.47 19.86
C ASN A 25 -27.76 5.13 19.17
N PRO A 26 -28.95 4.90 18.59
CA PRO A 26 -29.26 3.68 17.85
C PRO A 26 -28.40 3.52 16.59
N TRP A 27 -27.74 4.57 16.07
CA TRP A 27 -26.91 4.47 14.88
C TRP A 27 -25.39 4.49 15.15
N SER A 28 -24.96 4.17 16.38
CA SER A 28 -23.52 4.11 16.65
C SER A 28 -22.91 2.81 16.12
N SER A 29 -22.03 2.92 15.13
CA SER A 29 -21.09 1.86 14.79
C SER A 29 -19.81 2.02 15.61
N ASP A 30 -19.39 0.94 16.28
CA ASP A 30 -18.06 0.90 16.88
C ASP A 30 -17.10 0.39 15.79
N VAL A 31 -16.05 1.14 15.50
CA VAL A 31 -15.12 0.82 14.41
C VAL A 31 -13.69 0.92 14.90
N ILE A 32 -12.87 -0.06 14.51
CA ILE A 32 -11.42 -0.02 14.66
C ILE A 32 -10.75 -0.31 13.32
N GLN A 33 -9.66 0.40 13.05
CA GLN A 33 -8.78 0.13 11.92
C GLN A 33 -7.46 -0.44 12.41
N PHE A 34 -6.93 -1.43 11.70
CA PHE A 34 -5.65 -2.03 12.03
C PHE A 34 -4.90 -2.46 10.77
N ASN A 35 -3.59 -2.70 10.91
CA ASN A 35 -2.75 -3.12 9.79
C ASN A 35 -2.21 -4.52 10.05
N THR A 36 -2.30 -5.41 9.06
CA THR A 36 -1.47 -6.61 8.99
C THR A 36 -0.20 -6.24 8.23
N VAL A 37 0.96 -6.66 8.74
CA VAL A 37 2.28 -6.39 8.12
C VAL A 37 3.04 -7.71 8.05
N TYR A 38 3.56 -8.03 6.86
CA TYR A 38 4.40 -9.21 6.66
C TYR A 38 5.34 -9.01 5.46
N ASP A 39 6.63 -9.15 5.69
CA ASP A 39 7.69 -8.78 4.76
C ASP A 39 7.49 -7.35 4.21
N ALA A 40 7.50 -7.15 2.89
CA ALA A 40 7.31 -5.84 2.28
C ALA A 40 5.84 -5.51 1.94
N SER A 41 4.88 -6.15 2.59
CA SER A 41 3.47 -5.93 2.28
C SER A 41 2.68 -5.56 3.54
N MET A 42 1.71 -4.66 3.36
CA MET A 42 0.88 -4.14 4.43
C MET A 42 -0.55 -3.96 3.93
N PHE A 43 -1.50 -4.45 4.71
CA PHE A 43 -2.93 -4.34 4.42
C PHE A 43 -3.63 -3.65 5.57
N GLU A 44 -4.49 -2.70 5.23
CA GLU A 44 -5.31 -1.98 6.19
C GLU A 44 -6.71 -2.61 6.23
N TRP A 45 -7.16 -2.93 7.43
CA TRP A 45 -8.43 -3.58 7.70
C TRP A 45 -9.31 -2.70 8.57
N ARG A 46 -10.61 -2.76 8.33
CA ARG A 46 -11.67 -2.14 9.13
C ARG A 46 -12.50 -3.23 9.76
N LEU A 47 -12.53 -3.27 11.10
CA LEU A 47 -13.44 -4.10 11.87
C LEU A 47 -14.54 -3.19 12.44
N SER A 48 -15.79 -3.53 12.18
CA SER A 48 -16.94 -2.74 12.59
C SER A 48 -18.02 -3.59 13.26
N ILE A 49 -18.62 -3.03 14.30
CA ILE A 49 -19.87 -3.52 14.88
C ILE A 49 -20.96 -2.55 14.48
N VAL A 50 -21.88 -3.03 13.65
CA VAL A 50 -23.07 -2.28 13.26
C VAL A 50 -24.23 -2.75 14.11
N ARG A 51 -24.93 -1.82 14.75
CA ARG A 51 -26.12 -2.09 15.55
C ARG A 51 -27.31 -1.52 14.80
N ASP A 52 -27.99 -2.37 14.04
CA ASP A 52 -29.22 -1.99 13.38
C ASP A 52 -30.37 -2.15 14.36
N PHE A 53 -30.99 -1.03 14.71
CA PHE A 53 -32.29 -1.06 15.35
C PHE A 53 -33.33 -0.93 14.24
N PRO A 54 -34.25 -1.90 14.08
CA PRO A 54 -35.37 -1.70 13.18
C PRO A 54 -36.09 -0.41 13.59
N GLU A 55 -36.48 0.38 12.59
CA GLU A 55 -37.13 1.70 12.69
C GLU A 55 -38.10 1.85 13.86
N PRO A 56 -38.33 3.09 14.36
CA PRO A 56 -39.21 3.32 15.50
C PRO A 56 -40.67 3.06 15.12
N LEU A 57 -41.11 1.80 15.23
CA LEU A 57 -42.52 1.52 15.47
C LEU A 57 -42.82 2.08 16.86
N ALA A 58 -43.64 3.13 16.90
CA ALA A 58 -44.13 3.72 18.14
C ALA A 58 -44.77 2.64 19.02
N VAL A 59 -44.04 2.15 20.02
CA VAL A 59 -44.60 1.32 21.10
C VAL A 59 -44.56 2.17 22.37
N PRO A 60 -45.70 2.62 22.91
CA PRO A 60 -45.72 3.55 24.06
C PRO A 60 -45.15 2.96 25.34
N PHE A 61 -45.05 1.63 25.47
CA PHE A 61 -44.46 0.96 26.62
C PHE A 61 -43.95 -0.41 26.15
N GLY A 62 -42.65 -0.59 25.93
CA GLY A 62 -42.15 -1.91 25.54
C GLY A 62 -40.68 -1.96 25.13
N ILE A 63 -39.95 -2.87 25.77
CA ILE A 63 -38.55 -3.23 25.58
C ILE A 63 -38.17 -3.34 24.10
N ILE A 64 -37.11 -2.64 23.68
CA ILE A 64 -36.43 -2.84 22.38
C ILE A 64 -35.91 -4.28 22.37
N ARG A 65 -36.57 -5.18 21.61
CA ARG A 65 -36.25 -6.62 21.60
C ARG A 65 -35.38 -7.09 20.44
N ASN A 66 -35.26 -6.30 19.37
CA ASN A 66 -34.48 -6.69 18.20
C ASN A 66 -33.41 -5.62 17.96
N SER A 67 -32.24 -5.78 18.58
CA SER A 67 -31.05 -5.13 18.03
C SER A 67 -30.38 -6.15 17.13
N ASN A 68 -30.23 -5.82 15.86
CA ASN A 68 -29.50 -6.63 14.90
C ASN A 68 -28.04 -6.17 14.94
N VAL A 69 -27.21 -6.93 15.65
CA VAL A 69 -25.78 -6.65 15.75
C VAL A 69 -25.05 -7.44 14.69
N GLN A 70 -24.35 -6.73 13.80
CA GLN A 70 -23.50 -7.29 12.77
C GLN A 70 -22.04 -7.00 13.09
N LEU A 71 -21.17 -7.99 12.91
CA LEU A 71 -19.72 -7.85 12.99
C LEU A 71 -19.13 -8.07 11.61
N ASN A 72 -18.42 -7.07 11.10
CA ASN A 72 -17.89 -7.03 9.75
C ASN A 72 -16.38 -6.73 9.79
N LEU A 73 -15.61 -7.45 8.98
CA LEU A 73 -14.19 -7.18 8.73
C LEU A 73 -13.99 -6.96 7.23
N GLU A 74 -13.55 -5.77 6.86
CA GLU A 74 -13.44 -5.33 5.47
C GLU A 74 -12.04 -4.77 5.18
N PRO A 75 -11.48 -4.99 3.98
CA PRO A 75 -10.30 -4.27 3.54
C PRO A 75 -10.63 -2.78 3.31
N CYS A 76 -9.74 -1.87 3.70
CA CYS A 76 -9.91 -0.44 3.42
C CYS A 76 -9.72 -0.12 1.92
N ILE A 77 -10.48 0.84 1.37
CA ILE A 77 -10.49 1.27 -0.06
C ILE A 77 -9.08 1.50 -0.67
N SER A 78 -8.07 1.85 0.14
CA SER A 78 -6.66 1.98 -0.26
C SER A 78 -6.04 0.68 -0.79
N THR A 79 -6.69 -0.46 -0.58
CA THR A 79 -6.24 -1.79 -0.98
C THR A 79 -7.04 -2.39 -2.15
N LEU A 80 -7.94 -1.64 -2.80
CA LEU A 80 -8.86 -2.11 -3.86
C LEU A 80 -8.21 -2.67 -5.14
N SER A 81 -6.88 -2.61 -5.31
CA SER A 81 -6.22 -3.36 -6.40
C SER A 81 -5.96 -4.82 -6.07
N ILE A 82 -6.39 -5.28 -4.89
CA ILE A 82 -6.45 -6.68 -4.52
C ILE A 82 -7.69 -7.27 -5.20
N LYS A 83 -7.50 -8.05 -6.25
CA LYS A 83 -8.49 -9.08 -6.55
C LYS A 83 -8.48 -10.02 -5.34
N SER A 84 -9.55 -9.96 -4.54
CA SER A 84 -9.77 -10.87 -3.43
C SER A 84 -9.96 -12.28 -4.03
N GLN A 85 -8.83 -12.97 -4.18
CA GLN A 85 -8.71 -14.39 -4.53
C GLN A 85 -7.89 -15.09 -3.46
N TYR A 86 -7.81 -14.48 -2.28
CA TYR A 86 -7.03 -14.99 -1.20
C TYR A 86 -7.83 -16.09 -0.51
N SER A 87 -7.16 -17.19 -0.20
CA SER A 87 -7.75 -18.27 0.61
C SER A 87 -7.73 -17.88 2.10
N ILE A 88 -8.34 -16.74 2.40
CA ILE A 88 -8.37 -16.19 3.75
C ILE A 88 -9.51 -16.86 4.51
N LYS A 89 -9.15 -17.52 5.61
CA LYS A 89 -10.10 -17.93 6.63
C LYS A 89 -10.06 -16.92 7.75
N CYS A 90 -11.23 -16.47 8.21
CA CYS A 90 -11.35 -15.56 9.34
C CYS A 90 -12.09 -16.25 10.48
N ILE A 91 -11.52 -16.21 11.68
CA ILE A 91 -12.13 -16.78 12.89
C ILE A 91 -12.39 -15.66 13.88
N PHE A 92 -13.65 -15.51 14.28
CA PHE A 92 -14.09 -14.54 15.27
C PHE A 92 -14.30 -15.21 16.62
N GLY A 93 -13.85 -14.56 17.69
CA GLY A 93 -14.07 -14.92 19.08
C GLY A 93 -14.71 -13.76 19.84
N LEU A 94 -15.59 -14.08 20.79
CA LEU A 94 -16.30 -13.11 21.62
C LEU A 94 -16.24 -13.53 23.08
N ARG A 95 -15.82 -12.61 23.95
CA ARG A 95 -15.77 -12.78 25.40
C ARG A 95 -16.18 -11.49 26.10
N VAL A 96 -16.87 -11.59 27.23
CA VAL A 96 -17.24 -10.44 28.06
C VAL A 96 -16.70 -10.65 29.46
N GLU A 97 -16.06 -9.62 30.01
CA GLU A 97 -15.40 -9.65 31.31
C GLU A 97 -15.91 -8.53 32.21
N GLU A 98 -15.81 -8.76 33.51
CA GLU A 98 -16.08 -7.72 34.49
C GLU A 98 -14.92 -6.69 34.52
N PRO A 99 -15.20 -5.37 34.43
CA PRO A 99 -14.17 -4.36 34.33
C PRO A 99 -13.17 -4.46 35.48
N ASN A 100 -11.89 -4.27 35.17
CA ASN A 100 -10.79 -4.33 36.13
C ASN A 100 -10.66 -5.69 36.86
N THR A 101 -11.26 -6.75 36.32
CA THR A 101 -11.10 -8.13 36.79
C THR A 101 -10.82 -9.05 35.61
N THR A 102 -10.36 -10.28 35.89
CA THR A 102 -10.23 -11.35 34.86
C THR A 102 -11.44 -12.28 34.83
N LYS A 103 -12.53 -11.89 35.51
CA LYS A 103 -13.72 -12.74 35.65
C LYS A 103 -14.52 -12.73 34.36
N VAL A 104 -14.58 -13.88 33.71
CA VAL A 104 -15.36 -14.10 32.48
C VAL A 104 -16.84 -14.21 32.82
N LEU A 105 -17.65 -13.33 32.24
CA LEU A 105 -19.10 -13.33 32.38
C LEU A 105 -19.79 -14.04 31.20
N PHE A 106 -19.15 -14.02 30.03
CA PHE A 106 -19.67 -14.64 28.82
C PHE A 106 -18.52 -15.08 27.91
N PHE A 107 -18.70 -16.20 27.22
CA PHE A 107 -17.79 -16.70 26.21
C PHE A 107 -18.60 -17.37 25.09
N SER A 108 -18.36 -16.96 23.85
CA SER A 108 -18.90 -17.64 22.67
C SER A 108 -17.87 -18.61 22.12
N THR A 109 -18.34 -19.76 21.61
CA THR A 109 -17.53 -20.56 20.67
C THR A 109 -17.14 -19.70 19.48
N SER A 110 -15.93 -19.90 18.96
CA SER A 110 -15.45 -19.18 17.80
C SER A 110 -16.28 -19.48 16.54
N HIS A 111 -16.37 -18.51 15.64
CA HIS A 111 -17.05 -18.65 14.36
C HIS A 111 -16.05 -18.47 13.22
N GLU A 112 -15.94 -19.48 12.36
CA GLU A 112 -15.14 -19.42 11.14
C GLU A 112 -16.02 -18.95 9.99
N THR A 113 -15.54 -17.99 9.23
CA THR A 113 -16.17 -17.51 8.00
C THR A 113 -15.12 -17.34 6.92
N GLU A 114 -15.55 -17.53 5.67
CA GLU A 114 -14.75 -17.28 4.48
C GLU A 114 -15.12 -15.92 3.90
N GLU A 115 -14.29 -15.41 2.99
CA GLU A 115 -14.53 -14.12 2.37
C GLU A 115 -15.80 -14.16 1.51
N GLN A 116 -16.73 -13.25 1.79
CA GLN A 116 -17.99 -13.12 1.09
C GLN A 116 -17.95 -11.91 0.17
N LYS A 117 -18.41 -12.08 -1.07
CA LYS A 117 -18.65 -10.96 -1.97
C LYS A 117 -19.99 -10.34 -1.65
N VAL A 118 -19.97 -9.11 -1.15
CA VAL A 118 -21.19 -8.34 -0.90
C VAL A 118 -21.67 -7.68 -2.20
N ASN A 119 -20.74 -7.22 -3.04
CA ASN A 119 -20.97 -6.68 -4.40
C ASN A 119 -19.73 -6.94 -5.28
N ASP A 120 -19.81 -6.66 -6.59
CA ASP A 120 -18.72 -6.89 -7.57
C ASP A 120 -17.37 -6.22 -7.18
N ASP A 121 -17.41 -5.16 -6.36
CA ASP A 121 -16.23 -4.38 -5.94
C ASP A 121 -15.85 -4.55 -4.45
N PHE A 122 -16.68 -5.22 -3.63
CA PHE A 122 -16.46 -5.31 -2.18
C PHE A 122 -16.56 -6.76 -1.68
N ALA A 123 -15.41 -7.27 -1.24
CA ALA A 123 -15.28 -8.55 -0.55
C ALA A 123 -14.84 -8.31 0.89
N GLY A 124 -15.44 -9.05 1.83
CA GLY A 124 -15.20 -8.91 3.27
C GLY A 124 -15.69 -10.12 4.05
N PHE A 125 -15.42 -10.15 5.35
CA PHE A 125 -15.86 -11.20 6.25
C PHE A 125 -17.03 -10.69 7.09
N HIS A 126 -18.17 -11.36 6.95
CA HIS A 126 -19.41 -11.00 7.62
C HIS A 126 -19.87 -12.20 8.45
N ILE A 127 -20.33 -11.93 9.67
CA ILE A 127 -20.96 -12.95 10.50
C ILE A 127 -22.46 -13.00 10.15
N PRO A 128 -22.98 -14.16 9.69
CA PRO A 128 -24.40 -14.31 9.44
C PRO A 128 -25.21 -14.12 10.72
N GLN A 129 -26.32 -13.37 10.63
CA GLN A 129 -27.16 -13.06 11.79
C GLN A 129 -27.84 -14.30 12.38
N ASP A 130 -28.16 -15.27 11.54
CA ASP A 130 -28.76 -16.56 11.88
C ASP A 130 -27.75 -17.59 12.40
N SER A 131 -26.47 -17.22 12.49
CA SER A 131 -25.45 -18.09 13.08
C SER A 131 -25.53 -18.07 14.61
N PRO A 132 -25.11 -19.16 15.29
CA PRO A 132 -25.00 -19.17 16.76
C PRO A 132 -24.12 -18.05 17.32
N PHE A 133 -23.15 -17.56 16.54
CA PHE A 133 -22.32 -16.42 16.93
C PHE A 133 -23.07 -15.09 16.80
N GLY A 134 -23.88 -14.92 15.75
CA GLY A 134 -24.79 -13.78 15.59
C GLY A 134 -25.77 -13.67 16.76
N ASP A 135 -26.37 -14.79 17.17
CA ASP A 135 -27.23 -14.86 18.35
C ASP A 135 -26.50 -14.45 19.63
N ASN A 136 -25.25 -14.89 19.79
CA ASN A 136 -24.41 -14.53 20.94
C ASN A 136 -24.04 -13.05 20.94
N LEU A 137 -23.73 -12.46 19.79
CA LEU A 137 -23.52 -11.01 19.64
C LEU A 137 -24.78 -10.25 20.07
N ASN A 138 -25.93 -10.59 19.50
CA ASN A 138 -27.20 -9.97 19.84
C ASN A 138 -27.49 -10.07 21.34
N ARG A 139 -27.23 -11.23 21.95
CA ARG A 139 -27.38 -11.45 23.39
C ARG A 139 -26.48 -10.53 24.22
N VAL A 140 -25.19 -10.44 23.88
CA VAL A 140 -24.21 -9.63 24.60
C VAL A 140 -24.61 -8.15 24.61
N PHE A 141 -25.05 -7.63 23.46
CA PHE A 141 -25.40 -6.21 23.33
C PHE A 141 -26.83 -5.88 23.76
N SER A 142 -27.75 -6.84 23.78
CA SER A 142 -29.14 -6.61 24.22
C SER A 142 -29.32 -6.78 25.74
N GLN A 143 -28.52 -7.62 26.41
CA GLN A 143 -28.74 -7.95 27.81
C GLN A 143 -28.19 -6.85 28.75
N PRO A 144 -29.02 -6.30 29.67
CA PRO A 144 -28.60 -5.25 30.59
C PRO A 144 -27.43 -5.63 31.51
N CYS A 145 -27.27 -6.91 31.84
CA CYS A 145 -26.20 -7.40 32.71
C CYS A 145 -24.79 -7.27 32.12
N HIS A 146 -24.68 -7.07 30.80
CA HIS A 146 -23.41 -6.86 30.10
C HIS A 146 -23.08 -5.37 29.89
N ARG A 147 -23.97 -4.45 30.27
CA ARG A 147 -23.68 -3.01 30.19
C ARG A 147 -22.52 -2.62 31.10
N LEU A 148 -21.68 -1.72 30.62
CA LEU A 148 -20.45 -1.27 31.28
C LEU A 148 -19.46 -2.41 31.57
N LYS A 149 -19.65 -3.59 30.96
CA LYS A 149 -18.69 -4.69 30.99
C LYS A 149 -17.74 -4.56 29.81
N THR A 150 -16.53 -5.10 29.94
CA THR A 150 -15.54 -5.04 28.87
C THR A 150 -15.80 -6.18 27.88
N CYS A 151 -16.00 -5.83 26.62
CA CYS A 151 -16.15 -6.76 25.50
C CYS A 151 -14.79 -7.00 24.84
N HIS A 152 -14.52 -8.26 24.53
CA HIS A 152 -13.30 -8.75 23.91
C HIS A 152 -13.70 -9.43 22.60
N ILE A 153 -13.31 -8.83 21.49
CA ILE A 153 -13.42 -9.42 20.16
C ILE A 153 -12.03 -9.82 19.70
N THR A 154 -11.87 -11.11 19.39
CA THR A 154 -10.64 -11.65 18.78
C THR A 154 -10.94 -11.99 17.34
N VAL A 155 -10.11 -11.49 16.43
CA VAL A 155 -10.16 -11.79 15.00
C VAL A 155 -8.87 -12.49 14.63
N THR A 156 -8.97 -13.70 14.08
CA THR A 156 -7.83 -14.48 13.61
C THR A 156 -7.94 -14.67 12.10
N MET A 157 -7.03 -14.07 11.34
CA MET A 157 -6.97 -14.15 9.90
C MET A 157 -5.88 -15.14 9.51
N ILE A 158 -6.23 -16.17 8.74
CA ILE A 158 -5.32 -17.20 8.27
C ILE A 158 -5.17 -17.03 6.76
N MET A 159 -3.95 -16.79 6.30
CA MET A 159 -3.64 -16.52 4.89
C MET A 159 -2.52 -17.42 4.41
N ASN A 160 -2.50 -17.75 3.11
CA ASN A 160 -1.31 -18.33 2.51
C ASN A 160 -0.23 -17.27 2.34
N LYS A 161 1.04 -17.65 2.53
CA LYS A 161 2.16 -16.74 2.33
C LYS A 161 2.22 -16.16 0.91
N SER A 162 1.95 -16.99 -0.11
CA SER A 162 1.90 -16.58 -1.51
C SER A 162 0.88 -15.47 -1.77
N ASP A 163 -0.26 -15.49 -1.08
CA ASP A 163 -1.34 -14.51 -1.22
C ASP A 163 -0.88 -13.12 -0.77
N TYR A 164 0.01 -13.08 0.23
CA TYR A 164 0.63 -11.86 0.73
C TYR A 164 1.75 -11.36 -0.20
N GLU A 165 2.46 -12.27 -0.89
CA GLU A 165 3.52 -11.97 -1.85
C GLU A 165 3.00 -11.46 -3.21
N ILE A 166 1.77 -11.85 -3.62
CA ILE A 166 1.17 -11.51 -4.92
C ILE A 166 0.90 -9.99 -5.09
N GLN A 167 0.92 -9.16 -4.04
CA GLN A 167 0.95 -7.70 -4.23
C GLN A 167 2.23 -7.19 -4.91
N ASN A 168 3.31 -7.98 -4.88
CA ASN A 168 4.51 -7.74 -5.68
C ASN A 168 4.39 -8.32 -7.10
N SER A 169 3.24 -8.89 -7.50
CA SER A 169 3.01 -9.28 -8.89
C SER A 169 2.57 -8.07 -9.71
N PHE A 170 3.55 -7.36 -10.24
CA PHE A 170 3.37 -6.29 -11.21
C PHE A 170 3.03 -6.86 -12.61
N ALA A 171 2.19 -7.88 -12.64
CA ALA A 171 2.00 -8.80 -13.77
C ALA A 171 1.29 -8.15 -14.99
N ASP A 172 0.68 -6.98 -14.81
CA ASP A 172 -0.19 -6.38 -15.83
C ASP A 172 0.52 -5.41 -16.79
N ILE A 173 1.84 -5.19 -16.67
CA ILE A 173 2.55 -4.24 -17.52
C ILE A 173 3.62 -4.94 -18.36
N PRO A 174 3.51 -4.91 -19.69
CA PRO A 174 4.51 -5.50 -20.57
C PRO A 174 5.87 -4.83 -20.35
N LEU A 175 6.79 -5.58 -19.75
CA LEU A 175 8.22 -5.29 -19.88
C LEU A 175 8.61 -5.53 -21.34
N LEU A 176 9.58 -4.76 -21.84
CA LEU A 176 10.12 -4.97 -23.18
C LEU A 176 10.60 -6.43 -23.28
N SER A 177 10.09 -7.21 -24.24
CA SER A 177 10.68 -8.52 -24.51
C SER A 177 12.13 -8.30 -24.92
N ALA A 178 13.07 -9.01 -24.30
CA ALA A 178 14.50 -8.94 -24.59
C ALA A 178 14.86 -9.15 -26.08
N ASP A 179 13.90 -9.61 -26.89
CA ASP A 179 14.06 -9.89 -28.31
C ASP A 179 14.36 -8.67 -29.21
N GLY A 180 14.15 -7.42 -28.75
CA GLY A 180 14.54 -6.22 -29.52
C GLY A 180 13.88 -6.08 -30.91
N LYS A 181 12.82 -6.85 -31.19
CA LYS A 181 12.13 -6.91 -32.49
C LYS A 181 11.14 -5.78 -32.73
N ASP A 182 10.97 -4.86 -31.78
CA ASP A 182 10.10 -3.70 -31.97
C ASP A 182 10.73 -2.74 -33.00
N PHE A 183 10.07 -2.54 -34.13
CA PHE A 183 10.54 -1.64 -35.19
C PHE A 183 10.75 -0.21 -34.68
N ARG A 184 10.02 0.22 -33.63
CA ARG A 184 10.17 1.53 -33.00
C ARG A 184 11.48 1.62 -32.23
N PHE A 185 11.88 0.55 -31.54
CA PHE A 185 13.19 0.45 -30.88
C PHE A 185 14.33 0.48 -31.91
N ASN A 186 14.16 -0.21 -33.04
CA ASN A 186 15.12 -0.15 -34.14
C ASN A 186 15.18 1.25 -34.77
N THR A 187 14.07 1.96 -34.84
CA THR A 187 14.01 3.32 -35.40
C THR A 187 14.84 4.31 -34.59
N ILE A 188 14.82 4.21 -33.26
CA ILE A 188 15.61 5.12 -32.41
C ILE A 188 17.09 4.74 -32.31
N ASN A 189 17.40 3.45 -32.36
CA ASN A 189 18.77 2.95 -32.23
C ASN A 189 19.52 2.79 -33.56
N ASN A 190 18.86 3.02 -34.70
CA ASN A 190 19.51 2.95 -35.99
C ASN A 190 20.45 4.15 -36.20
N LYS A 191 21.76 3.87 -36.10
CA LYS A 191 22.84 4.86 -36.30
C LYS A 191 22.75 5.63 -37.62
N SER A 192 22.19 5.03 -38.68
CA SER A 192 22.05 5.71 -39.98
C SER A 192 20.97 6.79 -40.00
N ARG A 193 20.14 6.89 -38.94
CA ARG A 193 19.03 7.85 -38.80
C ARG A 193 19.20 8.77 -37.60
N GLN A 194 20.37 8.77 -36.97
CA GLN A 194 20.65 9.63 -35.82
C GLN A 194 21.08 11.02 -36.30
N ASP A 195 20.10 11.89 -36.50
CA ASP A 195 20.23 13.25 -37.02
C ASP A 195 19.94 14.34 -35.98
N PHE A 196 19.66 13.96 -34.72
CA PHE A 196 19.41 14.89 -33.62
C PHE A 196 20.21 14.51 -32.37
N THR A 197 20.75 15.51 -31.67
CA THR A 197 21.60 15.31 -30.48
C THR A 197 20.97 15.96 -29.25
N ILE A 198 20.87 15.20 -28.16
CA ILE A 198 20.43 15.70 -26.86
C ILE A 198 21.64 15.66 -25.93
N LYS A 199 22.12 16.83 -25.47
CA LYS A 199 23.21 16.93 -24.50
C LYS A 199 22.65 16.85 -23.09
N THR A 200 23.23 15.97 -22.27
CA THR A 200 22.88 15.82 -20.86
C THR A 200 23.81 16.65 -19.99
N MET A 201 23.27 17.56 -19.18
CA MET A 201 24.10 18.46 -18.36
C MET A 201 24.74 17.76 -17.16
N LYS A 202 24.12 16.69 -16.62
CA LYS A 202 24.64 15.99 -15.44
C LYS A 202 25.90 15.18 -15.73
N ASP A 203 25.87 14.42 -16.82
CA ASP A 203 26.96 13.50 -17.18
C ASP A 203 27.91 14.10 -18.23
N GLY A 204 27.53 15.24 -18.84
CA GLY A 204 28.25 15.83 -19.98
C GLY A 204 28.18 15.00 -21.26
N GLU A 205 27.42 13.91 -21.25
CA GLU A 205 27.26 13.02 -22.40
C GLU A 205 26.26 13.56 -23.43
N SER A 206 26.18 12.88 -24.58
CA SER A 206 25.22 13.19 -25.63
C SER A 206 24.48 11.94 -26.10
N TYR A 207 23.16 12.05 -26.22
CA TYR A 207 22.30 11.03 -26.78
C TYR A 207 21.92 11.40 -28.20
N LYS A 208 22.31 10.55 -29.16
CA LYS A 208 21.95 10.73 -30.57
C LYS A 208 20.71 9.89 -30.90
N ALA A 209 19.71 10.51 -31.50
CA ALA A 209 18.44 9.88 -31.86
C ALA A 209 17.91 10.43 -33.19
N SER A 210 16.91 9.76 -33.77
CA SER A 210 16.19 10.26 -34.94
C SER A 210 15.25 11.40 -34.54
N ARG A 211 15.34 12.51 -35.26
CA ARG A 211 14.48 13.69 -35.13
C ARG A 211 13.02 13.32 -35.32
N GLU A 212 12.71 12.47 -36.30
CA GLU A 212 11.35 11.99 -36.52
C GLU A 212 10.85 11.11 -35.36
N ALA A 213 11.71 10.23 -34.83
CA ALA A 213 11.35 9.40 -33.68
C ALA A 213 11.04 10.26 -32.45
N LEU A 214 11.86 11.30 -32.19
CA LEU A 214 11.64 12.25 -31.10
C LEU A 214 10.35 13.08 -31.32
N TYR A 215 10.11 13.52 -32.55
CA TYR A 215 8.90 14.25 -32.93
C TYR A 215 7.63 13.42 -32.69
N ILE A 216 7.68 12.11 -32.97
CA ILE A 216 6.53 11.23 -32.73
C ILE A 216 6.34 10.95 -31.23
N CYS A 217 7.42 10.76 -30.47
CA CYS A 217 7.34 10.25 -29.10
C CYS A 217 6.83 11.25 -28.07
N SER A 218 6.99 12.57 -28.30
CA SER A 218 6.72 13.58 -27.28
C SER A 218 6.26 14.91 -27.87
N SER A 219 5.22 15.51 -27.27
CA SER A 219 4.81 16.88 -27.61
C SER A 219 5.88 17.92 -27.30
N TYR A 220 6.73 17.67 -26.29
CA TYR A 220 7.83 18.56 -25.94
C TYR A 220 8.82 18.67 -27.11
N PHE A 221 9.25 17.52 -27.66
CA PHE A 221 10.14 17.53 -28.81
C PHE A 221 9.46 18.13 -30.04
N ARG A 222 8.17 17.86 -30.29
CA ARG A 222 7.44 18.53 -31.38
C ARG A 222 7.50 20.04 -31.27
N GLN A 223 7.20 20.57 -30.09
CA GLN A 223 7.22 22.00 -29.84
C GLN A 223 8.63 22.56 -30.04
N LYS A 224 9.65 21.96 -29.42
CA LYS A 224 11.04 22.40 -29.56
C LYS A 224 11.54 22.37 -31.00
N ILE A 225 11.27 21.30 -31.72
CA ILE A 225 11.66 21.12 -33.12
C ILE A 225 10.94 22.12 -34.05
N MET A 226 9.74 22.58 -33.68
CA MET A 226 8.93 23.54 -34.46
C MET A 226 9.20 25.01 -34.10
N GLU A 227 9.48 25.30 -32.83
CA GLU A 227 9.79 26.66 -32.32
C GLU A 227 11.18 27.13 -32.72
N GLU A 228 12.14 26.20 -32.79
CA GLU A 228 13.50 26.51 -33.23
C GLU A 228 13.52 26.44 -34.75
N GLY A 229 13.39 27.60 -35.40
CA GLY A 229 13.56 27.74 -36.84
C GLY A 229 14.89 27.12 -37.30
N VAL A 230 14.81 25.88 -37.79
CA VAL A 230 15.76 25.12 -38.64
C VAL A 230 17.23 24.96 -38.18
N ILE A 231 17.77 25.67 -37.19
CA ILE A 231 19.24 25.85 -37.12
C ILE A 231 19.97 24.99 -36.05
N LYS A 232 19.30 24.39 -35.07
CA LYS A 232 19.97 23.49 -34.11
C LYS A 232 19.34 22.10 -34.10
N ASP A 233 20.08 21.12 -34.63
CA ASP A 233 19.81 19.69 -34.41
C ASP A 233 20.28 19.23 -33.01
N GLU A 234 20.27 20.16 -32.05
CA GLU A 234 20.81 19.96 -30.71
C GLU A 234 19.95 20.64 -29.65
N ILE A 235 19.69 19.94 -28.55
CA ILE A 235 19.07 20.50 -27.34
C ILE A 235 19.86 20.08 -26.10
N GLU A 236 19.63 20.77 -24.99
CA GLU A 236 20.26 20.46 -23.71
C GLU A 236 19.19 20.14 -22.66
N LEU A 237 19.42 19.07 -21.88
CA LEU A 237 18.54 18.63 -20.81
C LEU A 237 19.34 18.39 -19.52
N ASP A 238 18.80 18.83 -18.39
CA ASP A 238 19.37 18.59 -17.06
C ASP A 238 18.90 17.22 -16.51
N THR A 239 19.48 16.15 -17.03
CA THR A 239 19.18 14.76 -16.67
C THR A 239 20.38 13.87 -16.95
N SER A 240 20.46 12.70 -16.33
CA SER A 240 21.44 11.67 -16.71
C SER A 240 21.12 11.04 -18.07
N ILE A 241 22.16 10.51 -18.71
CA ILE A 241 22.03 9.80 -19.98
C ILE A 241 21.15 8.55 -19.87
N GLU A 242 21.20 7.88 -18.73
CA GLU A 242 20.43 6.66 -18.48
C GLU A 242 18.94 6.96 -18.28
N ALA A 243 18.61 8.01 -17.52
CA ALA A 243 17.24 8.48 -17.40
C ALA A 243 16.66 8.89 -18.76
N LEU A 244 17.45 9.62 -19.56
CA LEU A 244 17.07 10.03 -20.90
C LEU A 244 16.78 8.84 -21.82
N LYS A 245 17.72 7.90 -21.93
CA LYS A 245 17.56 6.68 -22.74
C LYS A 245 16.30 5.92 -22.33
N THR A 246 16.14 5.67 -21.04
CA THR A 246 15.00 4.91 -20.50
C THR A 246 13.66 5.60 -20.80
N THR A 247 13.59 6.91 -20.57
CA THR A 247 12.36 7.69 -20.77
C THR A 247 11.97 7.79 -22.24
N VAL A 248 12.93 8.04 -23.13
CA VAL A 248 12.66 8.17 -24.56
C VAL A 248 12.29 6.83 -25.18
N ILE A 249 12.96 5.73 -24.79
CA ILE A 249 12.58 4.37 -25.22
C ILE A 249 11.14 4.08 -24.79
N TYR A 250 10.80 4.35 -23.53
CA TYR A 250 9.43 4.14 -23.04
C TYR A 250 8.42 5.02 -23.79
N ALA A 251 8.72 6.30 -24.03
CA ALA A 251 7.83 7.22 -24.74
C ALA A 251 7.52 6.74 -26.17
N LEU A 252 8.49 6.12 -26.83
CA LEU A 252 8.35 5.66 -28.21
C LEU A 252 7.70 4.26 -28.31
N THR A 253 8.07 3.35 -27.41
CA THR A 253 7.68 1.93 -27.48
C THR A 253 6.48 1.58 -26.61
N GLY A 254 6.23 2.36 -25.54
CA GLY A 254 5.28 2.03 -24.48
C GLY A 254 5.76 0.92 -23.55
N THR A 255 7.01 0.46 -23.71
CA THR A 255 7.61 -0.63 -22.95
C THR A 255 8.79 -0.12 -22.14
N PHE A 256 8.88 -0.55 -20.89
CA PHE A 256 9.97 -0.16 -20.00
C PHE A 256 11.14 -1.13 -20.15
N SER A 257 12.32 -0.57 -20.43
CA SER A 257 13.59 -1.30 -20.38
C SER A 257 14.26 -0.91 -19.06
N PRO A 258 14.27 -1.78 -18.04
CA PRO A 258 14.89 -1.43 -16.76
C PRO A 258 16.40 -1.23 -16.93
N PRO A 259 16.99 -0.24 -16.24
CA PRO A 259 18.44 -0.14 -16.09
C PRO A 259 18.99 -1.32 -15.27
N ASP A 260 20.29 -1.57 -15.35
CA ASP A 260 20.95 -2.66 -14.60
C ASP A 260 20.75 -2.51 -13.09
N GLN A 261 20.76 -1.26 -12.60
CA GLN A 261 20.42 -0.92 -11.23
C GLN A 261 19.56 0.35 -11.21
N LEU A 262 18.35 0.25 -10.68
CA LEU A 262 17.48 1.41 -10.51
C LEU A 262 17.77 2.10 -9.17
N THR A 263 18.59 3.16 -9.21
CA THR A 263 18.84 3.99 -8.02
C THR A 263 17.66 4.94 -7.75
N ILE A 264 17.64 5.51 -6.55
CA ILE A 264 16.61 6.45 -6.09
C ILE A 264 16.65 7.73 -6.93
N GLU A 265 17.85 8.23 -7.22
CA GLU A 265 18.10 9.38 -8.07
C GLU A 265 17.62 9.10 -9.50
N LEU A 266 17.96 7.95 -10.06
CA LEU A 266 17.58 7.56 -11.41
C LEU A 266 16.06 7.42 -11.56
N ALA A 267 15.38 6.79 -10.60
CA ALA A 267 13.93 6.70 -10.59
C ALA A 267 13.24 8.07 -10.56
N ASN A 268 13.76 9.00 -9.73
CA ASN A 268 13.28 10.38 -9.67
C ASN A 268 13.50 11.11 -10.99
N GLU A 269 14.69 10.97 -11.59
CA GLU A 269 15.00 11.58 -12.88
C GLU A 269 14.10 11.09 -14.00
N ILE A 270 13.89 9.77 -14.11
CA ILE A 270 12.99 9.19 -15.12
C ILE A 270 11.57 9.76 -14.96
N LEU A 271 11.06 9.84 -13.72
CA LEU A 271 9.70 10.34 -13.48
C LEU A 271 9.55 11.84 -13.75
N ASN A 272 10.54 12.64 -13.38
CA ASN A 272 10.55 14.09 -13.67
C ASN A 272 10.71 14.34 -15.17
N LEU A 273 11.62 13.61 -15.82
CA LEU A 273 11.82 13.72 -17.26
C LEU A 273 10.58 13.27 -18.03
N SER A 274 9.88 12.22 -17.57
CA SER A 274 8.63 11.78 -18.18
C SER A 274 7.52 12.84 -18.14
N GLU A 275 7.54 13.69 -17.13
CA GLU A 275 6.63 14.82 -16.99
C GLU A 275 7.02 15.96 -17.93
N GLN A 276 8.31 16.32 -17.95
CA GLN A 276 8.85 17.34 -18.86
C GLN A 276 8.62 16.97 -20.33
N LEU A 277 8.81 15.70 -20.68
CA LEU A 277 8.61 15.17 -22.02
C LEU A 277 7.14 14.83 -22.32
N SER A 278 6.20 15.09 -21.41
CA SER A 278 4.77 14.80 -21.60
C SER A 278 4.51 13.38 -22.11
N VAL A 279 5.18 12.39 -21.50
CA VAL A 279 5.13 11.00 -21.94
C VAL A 279 3.71 10.43 -21.77
N MET A 280 3.19 9.82 -22.84
CA MET A 280 1.90 9.16 -22.84
C MET A 280 1.91 7.98 -21.84
N ASN A 281 0.80 7.73 -21.15
CA ASN A 281 0.65 6.64 -20.17
C ASN A 281 1.67 6.67 -19.01
N ARG A 282 1.99 7.86 -18.48
CA ARG A 282 2.82 8.05 -17.28
C ARG A 282 2.35 7.21 -16.06
N ARG A 283 1.06 6.88 -16.00
CA ARG A 283 0.50 6.03 -14.93
C ARG A 283 1.09 4.61 -14.95
N ASP A 284 1.29 4.05 -16.14
CA ASP A 284 1.86 2.72 -16.30
C ASP A 284 3.38 2.77 -16.09
N LEU A 285 4.06 3.83 -16.52
CA LEU A 285 5.47 4.06 -16.21
C LEU A 285 5.71 4.06 -14.69
N LYS A 286 4.87 4.79 -13.93
CA LYS A 286 4.95 4.80 -12.46
C LYS A 286 4.82 3.40 -11.86
N ARG A 287 3.87 2.59 -12.35
CA ARG A 287 3.66 1.22 -11.87
C ARG A 287 4.83 0.29 -12.19
N VAL A 288 5.51 0.45 -13.33
CA VAL A 288 6.72 -0.32 -13.63
C VAL A 288 7.91 0.15 -12.82
N ILE A 289 8.04 1.45 -12.57
CA ILE A 289 9.08 1.96 -11.68
C ILE A 289 8.85 1.47 -10.25
N GLU A 290 7.59 1.47 -9.76
CA GLU A 290 7.24 0.84 -8.49
C GLU A 290 7.68 -0.63 -8.44
N ARG A 291 7.51 -1.38 -9.53
CA ARG A 291 7.97 -2.77 -9.65
C ARG A 291 9.45 -2.91 -9.37
N VAL A 292 10.24 -2.27 -10.22
CA VAL A 292 11.69 -2.45 -10.22
C VAL A 292 12.28 -1.86 -8.94
N ALA A 293 11.74 -0.75 -8.45
CA ALA A 293 12.14 -0.18 -7.17
C ALA A 293 11.79 -1.07 -5.98
N SER A 294 10.66 -1.79 -6.00
CA SER A 294 10.32 -2.76 -4.95
C SER A 294 11.29 -3.95 -4.94
N GLU A 295 11.76 -4.40 -6.10
CA GLU A 295 12.80 -5.44 -6.21
C GLU A 295 14.15 -4.95 -5.65
N GLU A 296 14.56 -3.72 -5.97
CA GLU A 296 15.77 -3.10 -5.41
C GLU A 296 15.67 -2.86 -3.89
N LEU A 297 14.49 -2.45 -3.42
CA LEU A 297 14.19 -2.26 -2.00
C LEU A 297 14.35 -3.59 -1.24
N GLN A 298 13.88 -4.71 -1.81
CA GLN A 298 14.03 -6.05 -1.23
C GLN A 298 15.49 -6.48 -1.11
N LYS A 299 16.32 -6.20 -2.12
CA LYS A 299 17.77 -6.47 -2.08
C LYS A 299 18.45 -5.67 -0.95
N ASN A 300 17.99 -4.45 -0.70
CA ASN A 300 18.57 -3.52 0.27
C ASN A 300 17.80 -3.46 1.61
N LYS A 301 16.92 -4.43 1.88
CA LYS A 301 15.96 -4.38 3.00
C LYS A 301 16.58 -4.28 4.40
N MET A 302 17.87 -4.55 4.55
CA MET A 302 18.58 -4.47 5.84
C MET A 302 19.20 -3.08 6.10
N ASN A 303 19.16 -2.15 5.13
CA ASN A 303 19.70 -0.81 5.28
C ASN A 303 18.58 0.21 5.51
N LEU A 304 18.40 0.66 6.75
CA LEU A 304 17.38 1.64 7.13
C LEU A 304 17.44 2.93 6.31
N GLU A 305 18.64 3.47 6.04
CA GLU A 305 18.79 4.75 5.33
C GLU A 305 18.28 4.64 3.89
N ILE A 306 18.63 3.55 3.20
CA ILE A 306 18.13 3.28 1.84
C ILE A 306 16.61 3.09 1.84
N VAL A 307 16.08 2.34 2.81
CA VAL A 307 14.63 2.11 2.93
C VAL A 307 13.88 3.43 3.21
N LEU A 308 14.44 4.32 4.04
CA LEU A 308 13.88 5.65 4.30
C LEU A 308 13.93 6.56 3.08
N GLU A 309 15.03 6.58 2.34
CA GLU A 309 15.14 7.36 1.12
C GLU A 309 14.12 6.89 0.05
N TRP A 310 13.93 5.57 -0.07
CA TRP A 310 12.87 5.01 -0.92
C TRP A 310 11.47 5.42 -0.44
N LEU A 311 11.21 5.39 0.87
CA LEU A 311 9.92 5.84 1.44
C LEU A 311 9.64 7.30 1.08
N LEU A 312 10.61 8.18 1.32
CA LEU A 312 10.46 9.62 1.08
C LEU A 312 10.30 9.89 -0.42
N THR A 313 11.14 9.29 -1.25
CA THR A 313 11.04 9.40 -2.72
C THR A 313 9.70 8.89 -3.26
N ALA A 314 9.24 7.73 -2.78
CA ALA A 314 7.95 7.18 -3.17
C ALA A 314 6.80 8.12 -2.82
N ARG A 315 6.86 8.74 -1.65
CA ARG A 315 5.88 9.72 -1.19
C ARG A 315 5.88 10.99 -2.03
N ASP A 316 7.06 11.50 -2.39
CA ASP A 316 7.26 12.69 -3.21
C ASP A 316 6.68 12.48 -4.62
N MET A 317 6.96 11.30 -5.18
CA MET A 317 6.55 10.90 -6.54
C MET A 317 5.15 10.27 -6.63
N ARG A 318 4.46 10.08 -5.50
CA ARG A 318 3.15 9.43 -5.37
C ARG A 318 3.14 7.98 -5.89
N LEU A 319 4.17 7.24 -5.52
CA LEU A 319 4.33 5.81 -5.75
C LEU A 319 3.77 5.05 -4.54
N SER A 320 2.44 4.94 -4.47
CA SER A 320 1.73 4.42 -3.30
C SER A 320 2.11 2.98 -2.92
N ARG A 321 2.42 2.12 -3.91
CA ARG A 321 2.78 0.72 -3.65
C ARG A 321 4.17 0.65 -3.03
N LEU A 322 5.11 1.40 -3.57
CA LEU A 322 6.47 1.48 -3.05
C LEU A 322 6.49 2.15 -1.66
N GLU A 323 5.68 3.20 -1.44
CA GLU A 323 5.52 3.85 -0.13
C GLU A 323 5.00 2.87 0.92
N ASN A 324 4.01 2.04 0.56
CA ASN A 324 3.48 1.00 1.44
C ASN A 324 4.52 -0.10 1.71
N ALA A 325 5.26 -0.53 0.69
CA ALA A 325 6.30 -1.55 0.83
C ALA A 325 7.45 -1.10 1.74
N ALA A 326 7.94 0.13 1.55
CA ALA A 326 8.96 0.71 2.42
C ALA A 326 8.44 0.91 3.85
N SER A 327 7.19 1.33 4.02
CA SER A 327 6.56 1.44 5.34
C SER A 327 6.49 0.08 6.04
N ALA A 328 6.07 -0.98 5.34
CA ALA A 328 6.00 -2.33 5.87
C ALA A 328 7.38 -2.83 6.36
N MET A 329 8.41 -2.65 5.53
CA MET A 329 9.79 -3.02 5.88
C MET A 329 10.29 -2.27 7.12
N ILE A 330 10.04 -0.96 7.22
CA ILE A 330 10.45 -0.18 8.40
C ILE A 330 9.75 -0.73 9.65
N LEU A 331 8.43 -0.97 9.59
CA LEU A 331 7.65 -1.44 10.73
C LEU A 331 8.12 -2.81 11.25
N GLN A 332 8.56 -3.68 10.34
CA GLN A 332 8.98 -5.04 10.65
C GLN A 332 10.45 -5.15 11.04
N LEU A 333 11.36 -4.48 10.33
CA LEU A 333 12.81 -4.69 10.47
C LEU A 333 13.51 -3.56 11.22
N HIS A 334 13.08 -2.31 11.03
CA HIS A 334 13.88 -1.14 11.43
C HIS A 334 13.19 -0.17 12.39
N PHE A 335 12.03 -0.54 12.96
CA PHE A 335 11.24 0.44 13.71
C PHE A 335 11.95 0.92 14.99
N LEU A 336 12.74 0.08 15.63
CA LEU A 336 13.51 0.48 16.82
C LEU A 336 14.66 1.40 16.43
N ASP A 337 15.43 1.03 15.41
CA ASP A 337 16.52 1.84 14.85
C ASP A 337 16.02 3.21 14.36
N LEU A 338 14.80 3.27 13.82
CA LEU A 338 14.13 4.51 13.44
C LEU A 338 13.93 5.43 14.64
N LEU A 339 13.41 4.91 15.75
CA LEU A 339 13.19 5.69 16.96
C LEU A 339 14.53 6.18 17.53
N GLU A 340 15.51 5.30 17.63
CA GLU A 340 16.83 5.64 18.18
C GLU A 340 17.52 6.77 17.40
N LYS A 341 17.46 6.72 16.06
CA LYS A 341 18.18 7.67 15.19
C LYS A 341 17.42 8.95 14.85
N TYR A 342 16.09 8.89 14.82
CA TYR A 342 15.27 9.97 14.25
C TYR A 342 14.20 10.52 15.18
N GLU A 343 14.11 10.09 16.44
CA GLU A 343 13.26 10.77 17.42
C GLU A 343 13.76 12.21 17.68
N ASP A 344 12.82 13.14 17.90
CA ASP A 344 13.09 14.59 18.00
C ASP A 344 14.06 14.98 19.14
N ASN A 345 14.37 14.05 20.04
CA ASN A 345 15.16 14.26 21.26
C ASN A 345 16.69 14.10 21.08
N VAL A 346 17.20 13.91 19.86
CA VAL A 346 18.66 13.85 19.65
C VAL A 346 19.26 15.26 19.75
N GLU A 347 19.76 15.61 20.93
CA GLU A 347 20.39 16.90 21.28
C GLU A 347 21.71 17.21 20.53
N ASN A 348 22.15 16.38 19.58
CA ASN A 348 23.47 16.53 18.96
C ASN A 348 23.40 16.84 17.47
N GLY A 349 23.87 18.04 17.12
CA GLY A 349 24.59 18.37 15.87
C GLY A 349 23.88 18.13 14.54
N SER A 350 23.63 19.21 13.78
CA SER A 350 23.25 19.20 12.36
C SER A 350 22.29 18.07 11.95
N ARG A 351 20.99 18.26 12.17
CA ARG A 351 19.94 17.36 11.67
C ARG A 351 20.22 16.99 10.21
N SER A 352 20.35 15.69 9.93
CA SER A 352 20.57 15.21 8.57
C SER A 352 19.43 15.66 7.65
N SER A 353 19.70 15.76 6.34
CA SER A 353 18.67 16.05 5.34
C SER A 353 17.49 15.08 5.45
N LEU A 354 17.79 13.80 5.71
CA LEU A 354 16.84 12.73 5.98
C LEU A 354 15.93 13.03 7.17
N HIS A 355 16.51 13.41 8.32
CA HIS A 355 15.74 13.73 9.52
C HIS A 355 14.75 14.87 9.24
N THR A 356 15.22 15.93 8.58
CA THR A 356 14.37 17.07 8.21
C THR A 356 13.23 16.64 7.28
N ARG A 357 13.51 15.86 6.23
CA ARG A 357 12.49 15.38 5.28
C ARG A 357 11.48 14.43 5.91
N LEU A 358 11.91 13.62 6.87
CA LEU A 358 11.06 12.65 7.56
C LEU A 358 9.99 13.33 8.44
N HIS A 359 10.40 14.40 9.12
CA HIS A 359 9.55 15.17 10.04
C HIS A 359 8.79 16.30 9.35
N HIS A 360 9.25 16.78 8.20
CA HIS A 360 8.58 17.83 7.46
C HIS A 360 7.31 17.32 6.75
N SER A 361 6.17 17.95 7.03
CA SER A 361 4.98 17.80 6.20
C SER A 361 5.12 18.65 4.95
N GLN A 362 5.32 18.01 3.79
CA GLN A 362 5.44 18.73 2.51
C GLN A 362 4.18 19.53 2.11
N ARG A 363 3.05 19.35 2.80
CA ARG A 363 1.79 20.07 2.54
C ARG A 363 0.98 20.26 3.83
N ILE A 364 0.23 21.36 3.90
CA ILE A 364 -0.58 21.83 5.04
C ILE A 364 -1.53 20.75 5.61
N PHE A 365 -1.90 19.74 4.82
CA PHE A 365 -2.85 18.67 5.21
C PHE A 365 -2.28 17.24 5.19
N ARG A 366 -0.97 17.05 5.03
CA ARG A 366 -0.36 15.71 5.09
C ARG A 366 0.45 15.54 6.36
N THR A 367 0.16 14.50 7.15
CA THR A 367 0.99 14.09 8.29
C THR A 367 2.43 13.80 7.84
N SER A 368 3.45 14.07 8.65
CA SER A 368 4.83 13.75 8.27
C SER A 368 5.01 12.23 8.04
N ALA A 369 6.09 11.84 7.34
CA ALA A 369 6.39 10.42 7.15
C ALA A 369 6.66 9.73 8.49
N TYR A 370 7.34 10.41 9.41
CA TYR A 370 7.53 9.94 10.78
C TYR A 370 6.20 9.68 11.51
N LEU A 371 5.30 10.66 11.56
CA LEU A 371 4.02 10.53 12.25
C LEU A 371 3.14 9.44 11.62
N LYS A 372 3.19 9.28 10.30
CA LYS A 372 2.52 8.17 9.61
C LYS A 372 3.04 6.83 10.10
N LEU A 373 4.36 6.64 10.17
CA LEU A 373 4.98 5.39 10.65
C LEU A 373 4.63 5.11 12.11
N LEU A 374 4.61 6.12 12.99
CA LEU A 374 4.17 5.95 14.38
C LEU A 374 2.70 5.48 14.46
N HIS A 375 1.82 6.09 13.67
CA HIS A 375 0.41 5.69 13.61
C HIS A 375 0.25 4.26 13.09
N LEU A 376 0.94 3.91 12.00
CA LEU A 376 0.94 2.56 11.45
C LEU A 376 1.46 1.54 12.46
N LYS A 377 2.54 1.86 13.19
CA LYS A 377 3.10 0.97 14.21
C LYS A 377 2.09 0.70 15.31
N ARG A 378 1.47 1.74 15.88
CA ARG A 378 0.46 1.60 16.93
C ARG A 378 -0.67 0.67 16.51
N ASN A 379 -1.13 0.81 15.28
CA ASN A 379 -2.20 -0.03 14.73
C ASN A 379 -1.73 -1.47 14.47
N SER A 380 -0.49 -1.66 14.01
CA SER A 380 0.10 -2.99 13.74
C SER A 380 0.49 -3.76 15.01
N GLN A 381 0.93 -3.09 16.09
CA GLN A 381 1.25 -3.74 17.37
C GLN A 381 0.06 -4.46 17.99
N SER A 382 -1.14 -4.04 17.60
CA SER A 382 -2.38 -4.68 18.04
C SER A 382 -2.69 -5.98 17.29
N VAL A 383 -1.80 -6.42 16.39
CA VAL A 383 -1.89 -7.62 15.58
C VAL A 383 -0.63 -8.47 15.75
N HIS A 384 -0.79 -9.75 16.05
CA HIS A 384 0.33 -10.71 16.14
C HIS A 384 0.39 -11.59 14.90
N CYS A 385 1.58 -11.72 14.30
CA CYS A 385 1.83 -12.59 13.15
C CYS A 385 2.49 -13.91 13.62
N ILE A 386 1.97 -15.06 13.19
CA ILE A 386 2.49 -16.40 13.48
C ILE A 386 2.65 -17.16 12.17
N GLU A 387 3.84 -17.73 11.93
CA GLU A 387 4.11 -18.59 10.77
C GLU A 387 3.94 -20.07 11.15
N TYR A 388 3.19 -20.83 10.35
CA TYR A 388 3.06 -22.29 10.48
C TYR A 388 3.70 -23.00 9.29
N SER A 389 4.40 -24.11 9.56
CA SER A 389 5.14 -24.94 8.59
C SER A 389 4.47 -26.28 8.29
#